data_AF-A0A661KQB0-F1
#
_entry.id   AF-A0A661KQB0-F1
#
_cell.length_a   1.000
_cell.length_b   1.000
_cell.length_c   1.000
_cell.angle_alpha   90.00
_cell.angle_beta   90.00
_cell.angle_gamma   90.00
#
_symmetry.space_group_name_H-M   'P 1'
#
loop_
_entity.id
_entity.type
_entity.pdbx_description
1 polymer ?
#
loop_
_entity_poly.entity_id
_entity_poly.type
_entity_poly.pdbx_seq_one_letter_code
_entity_poly.pdbx_strand_id
1 'polypeptide(L)'
;MPTPLVYLSLHVLDVDGGIQITGSHNPPEFNGFKICLGKETIYGEEIQKIKEICKSKEFVTGEGKVEQVEIVNRYVDYVINNIKPGPYKKKVVVDGGNGTACEVATKIYKGLGFDVIPIFCEPDGNFPNHHPDPTIPENLVQLINKVKEEKADLGIAFDGDGDRIGVVDEEGEIVWGDQLMIIFSRDLLRRYRGGKIIGEVKCSQVLYDEIKKSGGEPIMWKTGHSLIKKKMKEENALLAGEMSGHLFFAERYFGYDDAIYAGARLLEILSRKEEGIKELLADVPKMVNTPEIRIDCPDEIKFNVVAEIAEEFKKEGYNVVDVDGARVIFEDGWGLLRASNTQPVLVLRFEAKDEERLKQIQQIFREKLQKKGIKL
;
A
#
# COMPACT_ATOMS: atom_id res chain seq x y z
N MET A 1 17.49 3.36 7.80
CA MET A 1 16.24 3.52 8.56
C MET A 1 15.06 3.44 7.60
N PRO A 2 13.86 3.07 8.08
CA PRO A 2 12.68 2.99 7.23
C PRO A 2 12.32 4.31 6.58
N THR A 3 11.78 4.25 5.37
CA THR A 3 11.30 5.39 4.59
C THR A 3 10.33 6.29 5.37
N PRO A 4 9.35 5.75 6.14
CA PRO A 4 8.42 6.59 6.91
C PRO A 4 9.10 7.50 7.95
N LEU A 5 10.30 7.15 8.43
CA LEU A 5 11.03 8.00 9.38
C LEU A 5 11.63 9.24 8.70
N VAL A 6 11.97 9.16 7.40
CA VAL A 6 12.32 10.38 6.63
C VAL A 6 11.10 11.27 6.55
N TYR A 7 9.91 10.72 6.29
CA TYR A 7 8.69 11.51 6.25
C TYR A 7 8.38 12.14 7.62
N LEU A 8 8.48 11.40 8.73
CA LEU A 8 8.34 11.99 10.07
C LEU A 8 9.28 13.17 10.28
N SER A 9 10.54 13.06 9.81
CA SER A 9 11.54 14.11 10.02
C SER A 9 11.10 15.46 9.44
N LEU A 10 10.34 15.47 8.33
CA LEU A 10 9.75 16.67 7.72
C LEU A 10 8.69 17.36 8.60
N HIS A 11 8.14 16.66 9.59
CA HIS A 11 7.13 17.18 10.50
C HIS A 11 7.71 17.59 11.86
N VAL A 12 8.87 17.05 12.26
CA VAL A 12 9.45 17.25 13.60
C VAL A 12 10.78 18.01 13.59
N LEU A 13 11.36 18.25 12.43
CA LEU A 13 12.54 19.09 12.23
C LEU A 13 12.19 20.34 11.43
N ASP A 14 13.02 21.37 11.58
CA ASP A 14 12.96 22.59 10.78
C ASP A 14 13.78 22.41 9.50
N VAL A 15 13.18 21.77 8.50
CA VAL A 15 13.83 21.41 7.22
C VAL A 15 12.90 21.69 6.03
N ASP A 16 13.50 22.06 4.89
CA ASP A 16 12.77 22.41 3.65
C ASP A 16 12.40 21.20 2.77
N GLY A 17 12.80 19.98 3.17
CA GLY A 17 12.60 18.78 2.37
C GLY A 17 13.41 17.61 2.89
N GLY A 18 13.37 16.49 2.17
CA GLY A 18 14.07 15.27 2.58
C GLY A 18 14.28 14.30 1.44
N ILE A 19 15.34 13.51 1.54
CA ILE A 19 15.68 12.49 0.55
C ILE A 19 15.92 11.19 1.30
N GLN A 20 15.18 10.15 0.94
CA GLN A 20 15.48 8.78 1.35
C GLN A 20 16.22 8.09 0.21
N ILE A 21 17.37 7.49 0.53
CA ILE A 21 18.11 6.61 -0.37
C ILE A 21 17.58 5.20 -0.16
N THR A 22 16.92 4.63 -1.17
CA THR A 22 16.25 3.33 -1.03
C THR A 22 16.01 2.67 -2.39
N GLY A 23 16.21 1.35 -2.45
CA GLY A 23 15.74 0.48 -3.54
C GLY A 23 14.28 0.02 -3.35
N SER A 24 13.62 0.42 -2.25
CA SER A 24 12.33 -0.10 -1.79
C SER A 24 12.37 -1.62 -1.62
N HIS A 25 11.71 -2.34 -2.52
CA HIS A 25 11.66 -3.79 -2.59
C HIS A 25 12.31 -4.32 -3.86
N ASN A 26 13.18 -3.56 -4.53
CA ASN A 26 13.87 -4.10 -5.69
C ASN A 26 15.00 -5.06 -5.27
N PRO A 27 15.53 -5.90 -6.17
CA PRO A 27 16.71 -6.72 -5.91
C PRO A 27 17.92 -5.92 -5.38
N PRO A 28 18.89 -6.57 -4.70
CA PRO A 28 20.03 -5.91 -4.04
C PRO A 28 20.83 -4.92 -4.89
N GLU A 29 20.89 -5.11 -6.20
CA GLU A 29 21.61 -4.24 -7.14
C GLU A 29 20.92 -2.90 -7.40
N PHE A 30 19.65 -2.75 -7.03
CA PHE A 30 18.88 -1.53 -7.24
C PHE A 30 18.95 -0.60 -6.04
N ASN A 31 19.03 0.70 -6.33
CA ASN A 31 18.88 1.77 -5.37
C ASN A 31 18.22 2.98 -6.06
N GLY A 32 17.84 3.98 -5.30
CA GLY A 32 17.15 5.15 -5.81
C GLY A 32 16.89 6.19 -4.74
N PHE A 33 16.03 7.13 -5.08
CA PHE A 33 15.69 8.25 -4.22
C PHE A 33 14.18 8.43 -4.13
N LYS A 34 13.65 8.51 -2.91
CA LYS A 34 12.34 9.10 -2.64
C LYS A 34 12.58 10.53 -2.15
N ILE A 35 12.14 11.51 -2.95
CA ILE A 35 12.48 12.93 -2.74
C ILE A 35 11.23 13.68 -2.29
N CYS A 36 11.39 14.50 -1.26
CA CYS A 36 10.37 15.39 -0.74
C CYS A 36 10.82 16.85 -0.83
N LEU A 37 9.91 17.71 -1.30
CA LEU A 37 10.01 19.17 -1.23
C LEU A 37 8.98 19.66 -0.23
N GLY A 38 9.42 20.38 0.80
CA GLY A 38 8.64 20.63 2.01
C GLY A 38 8.22 19.30 2.64
N LYS A 39 6.91 19.15 2.87
CA LYS A 39 6.30 17.95 3.46
C LYS A 39 5.68 17.02 2.41
N GLU A 40 6.06 17.17 1.14
CA GLU A 40 5.41 16.46 0.03
C GLU A 40 6.42 15.71 -0.83
N THR A 41 6.06 14.47 -1.20
CA THR A 41 6.84 13.70 -2.18
C THR A 41 6.62 14.28 -3.57
N ILE A 42 7.72 14.56 -4.29
CA ILE A 42 7.65 15.05 -5.66
C ILE A 42 7.44 13.91 -6.66
N TYR A 43 6.81 14.21 -7.79
CA TYR A 43 6.56 13.25 -8.87
C TYR A 43 6.45 13.95 -10.24
N GLY A 44 6.50 13.19 -11.33
CA GLY A 44 6.26 13.71 -12.69
C GLY A 44 7.22 14.82 -13.10
N GLU A 45 6.67 15.97 -13.49
CA GLU A 45 7.43 17.14 -13.95
C GLU A 45 8.45 17.65 -12.93
N GLU A 46 8.14 17.59 -11.63
CA GLU A 46 9.09 18.02 -10.59
C GLU A 46 10.37 17.16 -10.57
N ILE A 47 10.26 15.86 -10.88
CA ILE A 47 11.44 14.99 -11.03
C ILE A 47 12.20 15.34 -12.32
N GLN A 48 11.51 15.69 -13.40
CA GLN A 48 12.18 16.13 -14.63
C GLN A 48 12.92 17.45 -14.44
N LYS A 49 12.42 18.37 -13.60
CA LYS A 49 13.16 19.60 -13.24
C LYS A 49 14.52 19.29 -12.63
N ILE A 50 14.63 18.30 -11.74
CA ILE A 50 15.91 17.88 -11.16
C ILE A 50 16.88 17.40 -12.26
N LYS A 51 16.38 16.60 -13.22
CA LYS A 51 17.18 16.15 -14.37
C LYS A 51 17.69 17.33 -15.21
N GLU A 52 16.87 18.33 -15.46
CA GLU A 52 17.27 19.51 -16.23
C GLU A 52 18.26 20.41 -15.45
N ILE A 53 18.13 20.54 -14.12
CA ILE A 53 19.14 21.20 -13.26
C ILE A 53 20.49 20.46 -13.36
N CYS A 54 20.48 19.12 -13.27
CA CYS A 54 21.70 18.32 -13.40
C CYS A 54 22.37 18.46 -14.78
N LYS A 55 21.57 18.54 -15.86
CA LYS A 55 22.09 18.72 -17.23
C LYS A 55 22.65 20.12 -17.48
N SER A 56 21.93 21.15 -17.04
CA SER A 56 22.34 22.55 -17.20
C SER A 56 23.52 22.92 -16.32
N LYS A 57 23.72 22.19 -15.20
CA LYS A 57 24.70 22.49 -14.14
C LYS A 57 24.50 23.85 -13.49
N GLU A 58 23.28 24.39 -13.57
CA GLU A 58 22.87 25.62 -12.89
C GLU A 58 22.59 25.34 -11.40
N PHE A 59 23.65 25.04 -10.67
CA PHE A 59 23.57 24.75 -9.24
C PHE A 59 23.66 26.03 -8.40
N VAL A 60 22.90 26.06 -7.29
CA VAL A 60 23.13 27.04 -6.24
C VAL A 60 24.48 26.76 -5.59
N THR A 61 25.26 27.80 -5.32
CA THR A 61 26.52 27.72 -4.58
C THR A 61 26.39 28.40 -3.24
N GLY A 62 27.04 27.83 -2.22
CA GLY A 62 26.98 28.34 -0.85
C GLY A 62 27.68 27.40 0.12
N GLU A 63 27.63 27.75 1.41
CA GLU A 63 28.14 26.94 2.50
C GLU A 63 26.98 26.36 3.30
N GLY A 64 26.94 25.04 3.43
CA GLY A 64 25.94 24.31 4.21
C GLY A 64 26.50 23.80 5.54
N LYS A 65 25.61 23.28 6.39
CA LYS A 65 25.97 22.57 7.62
C LYS A 65 25.50 21.11 7.51
N VAL A 66 26.29 20.19 8.05
CA VAL A 66 25.89 18.79 8.24
C VAL A 66 25.71 18.54 9.73
N GLU A 67 24.57 17.96 10.09
CA GLU A 67 24.24 17.57 11.45
C GLU A 67 23.67 16.16 11.46
N GLN A 68 24.05 15.36 12.44
CA GLN A 68 23.47 14.04 12.67
C GLN A 68 22.35 14.17 13.70
N VAL A 69 21.15 13.73 13.33
CA VAL A 69 19.96 13.84 14.19
C VAL A 69 19.40 12.45 14.43
N GLU A 70 19.10 12.14 15.70
CA GLU A 70 18.45 10.89 16.09
C GLU A 70 16.92 11.02 15.89
N ILE A 71 16.36 10.18 15.02
CA ILE A 71 14.94 10.20 14.63
C ILE A 71 14.21 8.91 15.04
N VAL A 72 14.91 7.80 15.23
CA VAL A 72 14.28 6.51 15.53
C VAL A 72 13.58 6.56 16.87
N ASN A 73 14.23 7.04 17.94
CA ASN A 73 13.56 7.08 19.25
C ASN A 73 12.42 8.10 19.25
N ARG A 74 12.58 9.24 18.56
CA ARG A 74 11.49 10.22 18.39
C ARG A 74 10.26 9.59 17.74
N TYR A 75 10.47 8.76 16.71
CA TYR A 75 9.41 8.02 16.04
C TYR A 75 8.78 6.97 16.96
N VAL A 76 9.59 6.16 17.65
CA VAL A 76 9.14 5.13 18.59
C VAL A 76 8.26 5.77 19.68
N ASP A 77 8.73 6.85 20.30
CA ASP A 77 8.00 7.57 21.33
C ASP A 77 6.70 8.17 20.79
N TYR A 78 6.73 8.75 19.59
CA TYR A 78 5.52 9.29 18.95
C TYR A 78 4.45 8.19 18.78
N VAL A 79 4.82 7.04 18.21
CA VAL A 79 3.86 5.95 17.96
C VAL A 79 3.34 5.36 19.27
N ILE A 80 4.23 5.08 20.25
CA ILE A 80 3.83 4.53 21.55
C ILE A 80 2.84 5.46 22.27
N ASN A 81 3.09 6.77 22.28
CA ASN A 81 2.21 7.73 22.94
C ASN A 81 0.89 7.95 22.21
N ASN A 82 0.85 7.70 20.90
CA ASN A 82 -0.34 7.92 20.09
C ASN A 82 -1.28 6.72 20.09
N ILE A 83 -0.75 5.49 20.10
CA ILE A 83 -1.54 4.24 20.04
C ILE A 83 -2.09 3.88 21.42
N LYS A 84 -3.34 3.41 21.47
CA LYS A 84 -4.05 3.05 22.71
C LYS A 84 -4.50 1.58 22.68
N PRO A 85 -3.62 0.64 23.05
CA PRO A 85 -3.95 -0.79 23.10
C PRO A 85 -5.15 -1.07 24.00
N GLY A 86 -5.97 -2.04 23.61
CA GLY A 86 -7.05 -2.57 24.44
C GLY A 86 -6.55 -3.59 25.47
N PRO A 87 -7.47 -4.24 26.21
CA PRO A 87 -7.11 -5.14 27.31
C PRO A 87 -6.56 -6.49 26.85
N TYR A 88 -6.77 -6.89 25.59
CA TYR A 88 -6.32 -8.18 25.07
C TYR A 88 -4.90 -8.07 24.52
N LYS A 89 -3.96 -8.79 25.14
CA LYS A 89 -2.57 -8.86 24.68
C LYS A 89 -2.46 -9.83 23.52
N LYS A 90 -2.32 -9.30 22.31
CA LYS A 90 -2.08 -10.09 21.10
C LYS A 90 -0.62 -10.52 20.99
N LYS A 91 -0.40 -11.71 20.44
CA LYS A 91 0.89 -12.26 20.01
C LYS A 91 1.03 -12.10 18.50
N VAL A 92 2.12 -11.45 18.06
CA VAL A 92 2.38 -11.15 16.66
C VAL A 92 3.75 -11.65 16.23
N VAL A 93 3.80 -12.34 15.09
CA VAL A 93 5.06 -12.61 14.38
C VAL A 93 5.37 -11.41 13.49
N VAL A 94 6.60 -10.90 13.55
CA VAL A 94 7.03 -9.75 12.74
C VAL A 94 8.16 -10.18 11.82
N ASP A 95 7.90 -10.15 10.52
CA ASP A 95 8.84 -10.48 9.47
C ASP A 95 9.45 -9.23 8.84
N GLY A 96 10.76 -9.11 8.94
CA GLY A 96 11.52 -8.01 8.39
C GLY A 96 12.03 -8.21 6.97
N GLY A 97 12.08 -9.45 6.47
CA GLY A 97 12.76 -9.80 5.21
C GLY A 97 14.18 -9.23 5.10
N ASN A 98 14.89 -9.08 6.24
CA ASN A 98 16.19 -8.40 6.36
C ASN A 98 16.22 -6.92 5.93
N GLY A 99 15.05 -6.30 5.79
CA GLY A 99 14.86 -4.89 5.52
C GLY A 99 15.03 -4.00 6.76
N THR A 100 14.68 -2.73 6.61
CA THR A 100 14.97 -1.69 7.62
C THR A 100 13.91 -1.54 8.71
N ALA A 101 12.71 -2.11 8.53
CA ALA A 101 11.53 -1.86 9.35
C ALA A 101 11.47 -2.63 10.67
N CYS A 102 11.95 -3.88 10.65
CA CYS A 102 11.67 -4.87 11.69
C CYS A 102 12.14 -4.44 13.09
N GLU A 103 13.35 -3.88 13.19
CA GLU A 103 13.91 -3.43 14.46
C GLU A 103 13.05 -2.31 15.10
N VAL A 104 12.59 -1.36 14.28
CA VAL A 104 11.76 -0.24 14.75
C VAL A 104 10.36 -0.73 15.13
N ALA A 105 9.75 -1.55 14.28
CA ALA A 105 8.42 -2.11 14.52
C ALA A 105 8.37 -2.96 15.80
N THR A 106 9.35 -3.84 15.99
CA THR A 106 9.40 -4.72 17.17
C THR A 106 9.62 -3.94 18.46
N LYS A 107 10.43 -2.88 18.45
CA LYS A 107 10.56 -1.95 19.60
C LYS A 107 9.22 -1.32 19.97
N ILE A 108 8.48 -0.82 18.98
CA ILE A 108 7.16 -0.19 19.19
C ILE A 108 6.15 -1.20 19.71
N TYR A 109 5.99 -2.35 19.04
CA TYR A 109 4.96 -3.33 19.39
C TYR A 109 5.19 -3.92 20.78
N LYS A 110 6.45 -4.19 21.16
CA LYS A 110 6.80 -4.58 22.54
C LYS A 110 6.52 -3.46 23.54
N GLY A 111 6.85 -2.21 23.19
CA GLY A 111 6.56 -1.03 24.02
C GLY A 111 5.06 -0.80 24.26
N LEU A 112 4.22 -1.22 23.31
CA LEU A 112 2.76 -1.23 23.42
C LEU A 112 2.20 -2.42 24.23
N GLY A 113 3.06 -3.34 24.69
CA GLY A 113 2.68 -4.47 25.56
C GLY A 113 2.24 -5.74 24.82
N PHE A 114 2.48 -5.83 23.51
CA PHE A 114 2.23 -7.03 22.72
C PHE A 114 3.35 -8.08 22.88
N ASP A 115 3.01 -9.35 22.69
CA ASP A 115 4.01 -10.42 22.58
C ASP A 115 4.50 -10.46 21.12
N VAL A 116 5.80 -10.34 20.91
CA VAL A 116 6.38 -10.07 19.59
C VAL A 116 7.48 -11.06 19.28
N ILE A 117 7.29 -11.83 18.21
CA ILE A 117 8.20 -12.85 17.73
C ILE A 117 8.86 -12.35 16.44
N PRO A 118 10.10 -11.84 16.51
CA PRO A 118 10.80 -11.36 15.32
C PRO A 118 11.33 -12.53 14.46
N ILE A 119 11.18 -12.42 13.14
CA ILE A 119 11.90 -13.24 12.16
C ILE A 119 12.54 -12.32 11.11
N PHE A 120 13.76 -12.68 10.68
CA PHE A 120 14.53 -11.94 9.68
C PHE A 120 14.65 -10.42 9.96
N CYS A 121 14.76 -10.04 11.23
CA CYS A 121 14.82 -8.63 11.63
C CYS A 121 16.22 -7.99 11.56
N GLU A 122 17.29 -8.80 11.42
CA GLU A 122 18.64 -8.27 11.28
C GLU A 122 18.82 -7.69 9.87
N PRO A 123 19.13 -6.39 9.73
CA PRO A 123 19.29 -5.78 8.41
C PRO A 123 20.46 -6.40 7.64
N ASP A 124 20.17 -6.95 6.47
CA ASP A 124 21.16 -7.51 5.53
C ASP A 124 20.71 -7.24 4.10
N GLY A 125 21.42 -6.34 3.40
CA GLY A 125 21.11 -5.93 2.04
C GLY A 125 21.32 -7.03 0.97
N ASN A 126 21.87 -8.18 1.34
CA ASN A 126 21.90 -9.36 0.47
C ASN A 126 20.56 -10.12 0.47
N PHE A 127 19.63 -9.79 1.37
CA PHE A 127 18.34 -10.46 1.57
C PHE A 127 18.45 -12.00 1.56
N PRO A 128 19.23 -12.59 2.48
CA PRO A 128 19.64 -14.00 2.40
C PRO A 128 18.51 -15.03 2.63
N ASN A 129 17.32 -14.60 3.07
CA ASN A 129 16.22 -15.50 3.42
C ASN A 129 15.16 -15.54 2.31
N HIS A 130 14.42 -14.44 2.16
CA HIS A 130 13.51 -14.17 1.06
C HIS A 130 13.61 -12.68 0.73
N HIS A 131 13.08 -12.31 -0.43
CA HIS A 131 13.06 -10.91 -0.82
C HIS A 131 11.99 -10.15 -0.01
N PRO A 132 12.25 -8.91 0.46
CA PRO A 132 11.29 -8.18 1.28
C PRO A 132 10.23 -7.51 0.40
N ASP A 133 9.40 -8.34 -0.23
CA ASP A 133 8.20 -7.92 -0.95
C ASP A 133 6.99 -8.73 -0.45
N PRO A 134 6.19 -8.16 0.48
CA PRO A 134 5.04 -8.84 1.05
C PRO A 134 3.84 -8.95 0.10
N THR A 135 3.93 -8.40 -1.12
CA THR A 135 2.88 -8.54 -2.13
C THR A 135 2.96 -9.87 -2.88
N ILE A 136 4.05 -10.62 -2.70
CA ILE A 136 4.33 -11.92 -3.31
C ILE A 136 4.05 -13.02 -2.26
N PRO A 137 3.04 -13.88 -2.45
CA PRO A 137 2.68 -14.93 -1.48
C PRO A 137 3.83 -15.85 -1.08
N GLU A 138 4.75 -16.15 -2.00
CA GLU A 138 5.92 -17.00 -1.76
C GLU A 138 6.83 -16.42 -0.67
N ASN A 139 6.93 -15.09 -0.57
CA ASN A 139 7.72 -14.41 0.45
C ASN A 139 7.05 -14.45 1.84
N LEU A 140 5.77 -14.85 1.94
CA LEU A 140 5.03 -14.93 3.20
C LEU A 140 5.00 -16.33 3.80
N VAL A 141 5.53 -17.35 3.10
CA VAL A 141 5.46 -18.75 3.54
C VAL A 141 6.11 -18.95 4.91
N GLN A 142 7.25 -18.32 5.17
CA GLN A 142 7.95 -18.42 6.46
C GLN A 142 7.15 -17.75 7.58
N LEU A 143 6.57 -16.57 7.31
CA LEU A 143 5.66 -15.89 8.23
C LEU A 143 4.45 -16.77 8.58
N ILE A 144 3.77 -17.34 7.57
CA ILE A 144 2.61 -18.22 7.74
C ILE A 144 2.96 -19.43 8.62
N ASN A 145 4.09 -20.09 8.33
CA ASN A 145 4.55 -21.22 9.11
C ASN A 145 4.84 -20.84 10.55
N LYS A 146 5.47 -19.68 10.77
CA LYS A 146 5.82 -19.21 12.11
C LYS A 146 4.60 -18.81 12.93
N VAL A 147 3.60 -18.19 12.31
CA VAL A 147 2.32 -17.88 12.97
C VAL A 147 1.64 -19.16 13.47
N LYS A 148 1.59 -20.20 12.63
CA LYS A 148 1.03 -21.51 13.01
C LYS A 148 1.83 -22.22 14.09
N GLU A 149 3.16 -22.21 13.99
CA GLU A 149 4.08 -22.81 14.96
C GLU A 149 3.90 -22.20 16.36
N GLU A 150 3.87 -20.86 16.42
CA GLU A 150 3.85 -20.10 17.68
C GLU A 150 2.44 -19.86 18.23
N LYS A 151 1.42 -20.28 17.46
CA LYS A 151 0.00 -19.98 17.70
C LYS A 151 -0.19 -18.47 17.93
N ALA A 152 0.40 -17.68 17.05
CA ALA A 152 0.27 -16.23 17.08
C ALA A 152 -1.12 -15.79 16.59
N ASP A 153 -1.60 -14.66 17.07
CA ASP A 153 -2.88 -14.07 16.65
C ASP A 153 -2.83 -13.50 15.22
N LEU A 154 -1.62 -13.18 14.73
CA LEU A 154 -1.37 -12.69 13.38
C LEU A 154 0.13 -12.68 13.06
N GLY A 155 0.44 -12.56 11.78
CA GLY A 155 1.76 -12.20 11.27
C GLY A 155 1.74 -10.87 10.53
N ILE A 156 2.81 -10.09 10.66
CA ILE A 156 3.03 -8.83 9.94
C ILE A 156 4.37 -8.90 9.23
N ALA A 157 4.38 -8.73 7.90
CA ALA A 157 5.56 -8.58 7.09
C ALA A 157 5.73 -7.14 6.61
N PHE A 158 6.98 -6.71 6.42
CA PHE A 158 7.31 -5.42 5.83
C PHE A 158 8.08 -5.59 4.52
N ASP A 159 7.96 -4.58 3.66
CA ASP A 159 8.89 -4.46 2.55
C ASP A 159 10.24 -3.84 2.97
N GLY A 160 11.20 -3.81 2.04
CA GLY A 160 12.61 -3.50 2.36
C GLY A 160 12.81 -2.16 3.07
N ASP A 161 11.98 -1.15 2.78
CA ASP A 161 12.04 0.17 3.39
C ASP A 161 10.86 0.55 4.28
N GLY A 162 9.93 -0.37 4.53
CA GLY A 162 8.95 -0.28 5.60
C GLY A 162 7.76 0.64 5.33
N ASP A 163 7.44 0.94 4.07
CA ASP A 163 6.24 1.70 3.71
C ASP A 163 5.10 0.83 3.16
N ARG A 164 5.32 -0.49 2.99
CA ARG A 164 4.28 -1.48 2.72
C ARG A 164 4.18 -2.57 3.78
N ILE A 165 2.94 -2.94 4.06
CA ILE A 165 2.58 -4.00 5.02
C ILE A 165 2.01 -5.23 4.29
N GLY A 166 2.45 -6.42 4.68
CA GLY A 166 1.75 -7.68 4.47
C GLY A 166 1.21 -8.21 5.80
N VAL A 167 0.04 -8.83 5.77
CA VAL A 167 -0.57 -9.41 6.98
C VAL A 167 -1.05 -10.81 6.67
N VAL A 168 -0.85 -11.72 7.63
CA VAL A 168 -1.48 -13.03 7.64
C VAL A 168 -2.26 -13.20 8.94
N ASP A 169 -3.44 -13.81 8.87
CA ASP A 169 -4.24 -14.09 10.05
C ASP A 169 -3.73 -15.31 10.84
N GLU A 170 -4.40 -15.64 11.94
CA GLU A 170 -4.06 -16.78 12.80
C GLU A 170 -4.16 -18.15 12.11
N GLU A 171 -4.92 -18.26 11.02
CA GLU A 171 -5.05 -19.47 10.20
C GLU A 171 -4.02 -19.52 9.06
N GLY A 172 -3.25 -18.44 8.88
CA GLY A 172 -2.25 -18.27 7.85
C GLY A 172 -2.81 -17.83 6.51
N GLU A 173 -4.03 -17.28 6.48
CA GLU A 173 -4.61 -16.67 5.28
C GLU A 173 -4.04 -15.26 5.09
N ILE A 174 -3.70 -14.91 3.85
CA ILE A 174 -3.18 -13.58 3.52
C ILE A 174 -4.33 -12.56 3.58
N VAL A 175 -4.10 -11.46 4.29
CA VAL A 175 -5.02 -10.33 4.41
C VAL A 175 -4.51 -9.20 3.55
N TRP A 176 -5.15 -9.00 2.40
CA TRP A 176 -4.71 -8.03 1.39
C TRP A 176 -4.97 -6.57 1.83
N GLY A 177 -4.26 -5.62 1.20
CA GLY A 177 -4.33 -4.21 1.58
C GLY A 177 -5.74 -3.61 1.53
N ASP A 178 -6.58 -4.04 0.59
CA ASP A 178 -7.99 -3.64 0.52
C ASP A 178 -8.85 -4.25 1.66
N GLN A 179 -8.55 -5.47 2.11
CA GLN A 179 -9.19 -6.05 3.30
C GLN A 179 -8.76 -5.37 4.60
N LEU A 180 -7.46 -5.03 4.73
CA LEU A 180 -6.96 -4.21 5.84
C LEU A 180 -7.65 -2.85 5.87
N MET A 181 -7.82 -2.23 4.70
CA MET A 181 -8.56 -0.98 4.57
C MET A 181 -10.01 -1.10 5.04
N ILE A 182 -10.70 -2.23 4.87
CA ILE A 182 -12.04 -2.45 5.44
C ILE A 182 -11.99 -2.40 6.98
N ILE A 183 -11.03 -3.08 7.60
CA ILE A 183 -10.86 -3.10 9.07
C ILE A 183 -10.63 -1.67 9.59
N PHE A 184 -9.68 -0.95 8.99
CA PHE A 184 -9.37 0.43 9.39
C PHE A 184 -10.54 1.39 9.14
N SER A 185 -11.24 1.24 8.02
CA SER A 185 -12.41 2.06 7.68
C SER A 185 -13.53 1.89 8.69
N ARG A 186 -13.87 0.64 9.04
CA ARG A 186 -14.89 0.32 10.06
C ARG A 186 -14.55 0.92 11.41
N ASP A 187 -13.28 0.86 11.82
CA ASP A 187 -12.83 1.48 13.06
C ASP A 187 -12.96 3.01 13.03
N LEU A 188 -12.47 3.65 11.97
CA LEU A 188 -12.49 5.10 11.82
C LEU A 188 -13.91 5.66 11.74
N LEU A 189 -14.77 5.08 10.92
CA LEU A 189 -16.11 5.59 10.64
C LEU A 189 -17.07 5.49 11.83
N ARG A 190 -16.75 4.65 12.83
CA ARG A 190 -17.44 4.67 14.14
C ARG A 190 -17.25 6.00 14.86
N ARG A 191 -16.10 6.66 14.68
CA ARG A 191 -15.77 7.96 15.29
C ARG A 191 -16.03 9.13 14.35
N TYR A 192 -15.91 8.92 13.04
CA TYR A 192 -16.01 9.95 12.01
C TYR A 192 -17.01 9.56 10.92
N ARG A 193 -18.31 9.64 11.22
CA ARG A 193 -19.35 9.41 10.20
C ARG A 193 -19.22 10.41 9.04
N GLY A 194 -19.42 9.93 7.81
CA GLY A 194 -19.21 10.71 6.59
C GLY A 194 -17.75 10.94 6.23
N GLY A 195 -16.80 10.32 6.95
CA GLY A 195 -15.37 10.42 6.64
C GLY A 195 -15.04 9.90 5.24
N LYS A 196 -14.18 10.62 4.52
CA LYS A 196 -13.69 10.23 3.20
C LYS A 196 -12.54 9.24 3.31
N ILE A 197 -12.61 8.17 2.53
CA ILE A 197 -11.60 7.10 2.49
C ILE A 197 -11.23 6.82 1.04
N ILE A 198 -9.94 6.87 0.73
CA ILE A 198 -9.44 6.69 -0.64
C ILE A 198 -8.91 5.26 -0.84
N GLY A 199 -9.30 4.62 -1.94
CA GLY A 199 -8.72 3.38 -2.43
C GLY A 199 -8.21 3.55 -3.86
N GLU A 200 -7.19 2.81 -4.26
CA GLU A 200 -6.75 2.81 -5.67
C GLU A 200 -7.68 1.99 -6.58
N VAL A 201 -7.60 2.23 -7.89
CA VAL A 201 -8.36 1.48 -8.92
C VAL A 201 -8.12 -0.03 -8.94
N LYS A 202 -7.08 -0.55 -8.27
CA LYS A 202 -6.86 -2.00 -8.14
C LYS A 202 -7.64 -2.63 -7.00
N CYS A 203 -8.06 -1.88 -5.97
CA CYS A 203 -8.75 -2.44 -4.82
C CYS A 203 -10.09 -3.11 -5.20
N SER A 204 -10.47 -4.16 -4.47
CA SER A 204 -11.76 -4.83 -4.59
C SER A 204 -12.94 -3.84 -4.59
N GLN A 205 -14.02 -4.17 -5.32
CA GLN A 205 -15.25 -3.39 -5.23
C GLN A 205 -15.84 -3.45 -3.81
N VAL A 206 -15.62 -4.58 -3.12
CA VAL A 206 -16.07 -4.83 -1.76
C VAL A 206 -15.56 -3.78 -0.77
N LEU A 207 -14.34 -3.26 -0.95
CA LEU A 207 -13.81 -2.18 -0.10
C LEU A 207 -14.72 -0.95 -0.15
N TYR A 208 -15.08 -0.50 -1.35
CA TYR A 208 -15.88 0.71 -1.53
C TYR A 208 -17.31 0.54 -1.02
N ASP A 209 -17.87 -0.65 -1.18
CA ASP A 209 -19.21 -0.97 -0.70
C ASP A 209 -19.23 -1.04 0.84
N GLU A 210 -18.19 -1.62 1.46
CA GLU A 210 -18.06 -1.69 2.92
C GLU A 210 -17.78 -0.32 3.56
N ILE A 211 -17.07 0.58 2.89
CA ILE A 211 -16.94 1.98 3.32
C ILE A 211 -18.32 2.67 3.33
N LYS A 212 -19.13 2.53 2.27
CA LYS A 212 -20.49 3.09 2.22
C LYS A 212 -21.39 2.50 3.30
N LYS A 213 -21.38 1.17 3.45
CA LYS A 213 -22.13 0.44 4.47
C LYS A 213 -21.77 0.91 5.89
N SER A 214 -20.51 1.27 6.11
CA SER A 214 -20.00 1.82 7.37
C SER A 214 -20.29 3.32 7.56
N GLY A 215 -20.99 3.97 6.61
CA GLY A 215 -21.37 5.37 6.68
C GLY A 215 -20.27 6.35 6.27
N GLY A 216 -19.28 5.90 5.49
CA GLY A 216 -18.22 6.73 4.92
C GLY A 216 -18.44 7.08 3.45
N GLU A 217 -17.58 7.96 2.93
CA GLU A 217 -17.55 8.34 1.52
C GLU A 217 -16.33 7.70 0.83
N PRO A 218 -16.51 6.64 0.02
CA PRO A 218 -15.40 6.06 -0.72
C PRO A 218 -14.99 6.94 -1.90
N ILE A 219 -13.68 7.05 -2.11
CA ILE A 219 -13.10 7.74 -3.26
C ILE A 219 -12.14 6.78 -3.97
N MET A 220 -12.48 6.39 -5.20
CA MET A 220 -11.57 5.61 -6.04
C MET A 220 -10.60 6.56 -6.76
N TRP A 221 -9.29 6.28 -6.67
CA TRP A 221 -8.26 7.14 -7.24
C TRP A 221 -7.13 6.38 -7.93
N LYS A 222 -6.22 7.15 -8.56
CA LYS A 222 -5.09 6.63 -9.34
C LYS A 222 -4.12 5.84 -8.47
N THR A 223 -3.54 4.78 -9.05
CA THR A 223 -2.43 4.02 -8.46
C THR A 223 -1.20 4.89 -8.29
N GLY A 224 -0.51 4.77 -7.15
CA GLY A 224 0.79 5.39 -6.90
C GLY A 224 0.79 6.25 -5.63
N HIS A 225 1.68 5.90 -4.70
CA HIS A 225 1.78 6.50 -3.38
C HIS A 225 1.82 8.05 -3.35
N SER A 226 2.52 8.69 -4.30
CA SER A 226 2.59 10.16 -4.37
C SER A 226 1.28 10.80 -4.82
N LEU A 227 0.55 10.15 -5.74
CA LEU A 227 -0.76 10.61 -6.22
C LEU A 227 -1.84 10.46 -5.13
N ILE A 228 -1.78 9.38 -4.37
CA ILE A 228 -2.66 9.13 -3.22
C ILE A 228 -2.45 10.18 -2.13
N LYS A 229 -1.20 10.46 -1.73
CA LYS A 229 -0.88 11.51 -0.74
C LYS A 229 -1.44 12.87 -1.13
N LYS A 230 -1.30 13.26 -2.39
CA LYS A 230 -1.88 14.52 -2.91
C LYS A 230 -3.40 14.51 -2.79
N LYS A 231 -4.05 13.43 -3.24
CA LYS A 231 -5.52 13.32 -3.22
C LYS A 231 -6.08 13.33 -1.80
N MET A 232 -5.39 12.72 -0.85
CA MET A 232 -5.80 12.78 0.56
C MET A 232 -5.92 14.20 1.07
N LYS A 233 -4.97 15.07 0.74
CA LYS A 233 -5.01 16.49 1.14
C LYS A 233 -6.13 17.24 0.43
N GLU A 234 -6.28 17.06 -0.88
CA GLU A 234 -7.35 17.68 -1.67
C GLU A 234 -8.74 17.36 -1.12
N GLU A 235 -8.93 16.10 -0.69
CA GLU A 235 -10.22 15.60 -0.22
C GLU A 235 -10.43 15.70 1.29
N ASN A 236 -9.40 16.08 2.04
CA ASN A 236 -9.35 15.93 3.50
C ASN A 236 -9.72 14.50 3.95
N ALA A 237 -9.21 13.49 3.24
CA ALA A 237 -9.49 12.10 3.54
C ALA A 237 -8.81 11.65 4.83
N LEU A 238 -9.50 10.82 5.61
CA LEU A 238 -9.00 10.33 6.90
C LEU A 238 -7.99 9.18 6.75
N LEU A 239 -8.18 8.39 5.70
CA LEU A 239 -7.44 7.19 5.38
C LEU A 239 -7.35 7.03 3.86
N ALA A 240 -6.21 6.55 3.38
CA ALA A 240 -6.10 6.00 2.05
C ALA A 240 -5.33 4.68 2.06
N GLY A 241 -5.50 3.87 1.02
CA GLY A 241 -4.74 2.64 0.87
C GLY A 241 -4.70 2.10 -0.55
N GLU A 242 -3.62 1.37 -0.82
CA GLU A 242 -3.39 0.63 -2.05
C GLU A 242 -3.48 -0.87 -1.76
N MET A 243 -3.83 -1.70 -2.76
CA MET A 243 -3.88 -3.15 -2.56
C MET A 243 -2.49 -3.71 -2.21
N SER A 244 -1.43 -3.06 -2.72
CA SER A 244 -0.03 -3.39 -2.46
C SER A 244 0.42 -3.17 -1.02
N GLY A 245 -0.43 -2.61 -0.14
CA GLY A 245 -0.10 -2.45 1.28
C GLY A 245 0.50 -1.10 1.67
N HIS A 246 0.56 -0.11 0.77
CA HIS A 246 0.78 1.29 1.18
C HIS A 246 -0.50 1.80 1.86
N LEU A 247 -0.42 2.13 3.14
CA LEU A 247 -1.54 2.59 3.94
C LEU A 247 -1.23 3.95 4.57
N PHE A 248 -2.13 4.91 4.38
CA PHE A 248 -1.91 6.31 4.67
C PHE A 248 -2.94 6.80 5.69
N PHE A 249 -2.52 7.07 6.91
CA PHE A 249 -3.40 7.58 7.96
C PHE A 249 -3.24 9.09 8.10
N ALA A 250 -4.31 9.86 7.94
CA ALA A 250 -4.35 11.26 8.37
C ALA A 250 -4.94 11.38 9.78
N GLU A 251 -5.88 10.49 10.14
CA GLU A 251 -6.43 10.45 11.49
C GLU A 251 -5.36 10.06 12.52
N ARG A 252 -5.11 10.97 13.48
CA ARG A 252 -4.06 10.87 14.50
C ARG A 252 -2.64 10.74 13.92
N TYR A 253 -2.43 11.13 12.67
CA TYR A 253 -1.15 10.96 12.00
C TYR A 253 -0.94 12.02 10.92
N PHE A 254 -0.03 11.80 9.98
CA PHE A 254 0.46 12.85 9.07
C PHE A 254 0.07 12.68 7.59
N GLY A 255 -0.62 11.60 7.25
CA GLY A 255 -1.13 11.35 5.89
C GLY A 255 -0.12 10.76 4.91
N TYR A 256 1.08 10.38 5.37
CA TYR A 256 2.03 9.58 4.57
C TYR A 256 1.87 8.08 4.81
N ASP A 257 2.40 7.29 3.88
CA ASP A 257 2.45 5.83 3.92
C ASP A 257 3.42 5.34 5.00
N ASP A 258 2.94 4.48 5.88
CA ASP A 258 3.73 3.93 6.99
C ASP A 258 3.20 2.56 7.44
N ALA A 259 3.91 1.50 7.06
CA ALA A 259 3.54 0.14 7.39
C ALA A 259 3.70 -0.16 8.88
N ILE A 260 4.70 0.44 9.53
CA ILE A 260 4.99 0.24 10.96
C ILE A 260 3.85 0.84 11.79
N TYR A 261 3.41 2.05 11.43
CA TYR A 261 2.24 2.66 12.04
C TYR A 261 0.95 1.89 11.73
N ALA A 262 0.79 1.42 10.48
CA ALA A 262 -0.37 0.61 10.10
C ALA A 262 -0.47 -0.69 10.93
N GLY A 263 0.65 -1.39 11.15
CA GLY A 263 0.66 -2.57 12.01
C GLY A 263 0.36 -2.24 13.48
N ALA A 264 0.86 -1.12 14.00
CA ALA A 264 0.48 -0.64 15.33
C ALA A 264 -1.02 -0.34 15.45
N ARG A 265 -1.63 0.26 14.41
CA ARG A 265 -3.07 0.51 14.33
C ARG A 265 -3.89 -0.77 14.21
N LEU A 266 -3.39 -1.78 13.51
CA LEU A 266 -4.05 -3.08 13.40
C LEU A 266 -4.08 -3.76 14.77
N LEU A 267 -2.93 -3.80 15.46
CA LEU A 267 -2.82 -4.32 16.83
C LEU A 267 -3.69 -3.53 17.82
N GLU A 268 -3.79 -2.21 17.67
CA GLU A 268 -4.71 -1.37 18.44
C GLU A 268 -6.17 -1.81 18.30
N ILE A 269 -6.61 -2.14 17.08
CA ILE A 269 -7.98 -2.58 16.80
C ILE A 269 -8.20 -3.98 17.37
N LEU A 270 -7.30 -4.92 17.07
CA LEU A 270 -7.40 -6.31 17.50
C LEU A 270 -7.32 -6.46 19.01
N SER A 271 -6.56 -5.63 19.71
CA SER A 271 -6.43 -5.70 21.18
C SER A 271 -7.66 -5.24 21.96
N ARG A 272 -8.66 -4.63 21.31
CA ARG A 272 -9.88 -4.18 21.98
C ARG A 272 -10.84 -5.32 22.29
N LYS A 273 -10.71 -6.45 21.60
CA LYS A 273 -11.55 -7.62 21.82
C LYS A 273 -10.77 -8.93 21.66
N GLU A 274 -11.44 -10.04 21.93
CA GLU A 274 -10.83 -11.36 21.81
C GLU A 274 -10.75 -11.81 20.34
N GLU A 275 -11.72 -11.41 19.52
CA GLU A 275 -11.81 -11.72 18.08
C GLU A 275 -10.50 -11.46 17.30
N GLY A 276 -10.22 -12.32 16.32
CA GLY A 276 -9.11 -12.23 15.38
C GLY A 276 -9.49 -11.51 14.08
N ILE A 277 -8.61 -11.57 13.08
CA ILE A 277 -8.85 -10.88 11.80
C ILE A 277 -10.00 -11.56 11.04
N LYS A 278 -10.06 -12.89 11.10
CA LYS A 278 -11.09 -13.69 10.45
C LYS A 278 -12.50 -13.27 10.89
N GLU A 279 -12.72 -13.08 12.19
CA GLU A 279 -14.03 -12.63 12.69
C GLU A 279 -14.36 -11.21 12.27
N LEU A 280 -13.36 -10.30 12.21
CA LEU A 280 -13.57 -8.92 11.77
C LEU A 280 -13.96 -8.80 10.30
N LEU A 281 -13.66 -9.82 9.49
CA LEU A 281 -13.97 -9.90 8.07
C LEU A 281 -15.05 -10.95 7.73
N ALA A 282 -15.64 -11.60 8.73
CA ALA A 282 -16.55 -12.72 8.50
C ALA A 282 -17.83 -12.35 7.70
N ASP A 283 -18.29 -11.11 7.81
CA ASP A 283 -19.45 -10.60 7.07
C ASP A 283 -19.09 -9.93 5.72
N VAL A 284 -17.80 -9.92 5.36
CA VAL A 284 -17.32 -9.33 4.12
C VAL A 284 -17.48 -10.35 2.99
N PRO A 285 -18.14 -9.99 1.86
CA PRO A 285 -18.28 -10.89 0.72
C PRO A 285 -16.93 -11.40 0.21
N LYS A 286 -16.84 -12.71 -0.02
CA LYS A 286 -15.68 -13.33 -0.66
C LYS A 286 -15.85 -13.27 -2.17
N MET A 287 -14.84 -12.72 -2.85
CA MET A 287 -14.78 -12.61 -4.30
C MET A 287 -13.63 -13.47 -4.83
N VAL A 288 -13.72 -13.86 -6.10
CA VAL A 288 -12.61 -14.49 -6.83
C VAL A 288 -11.88 -13.40 -7.60
N ASN A 289 -10.56 -13.35 -7.47
CA ASN A 289 -9.73 -12.37 -8.15
C ASN A 289 -8.54 -13.02 -8.85
N THR A 290 -8.11 -12.42 -9.94
CA THR A 290 -6.80 -12.75 -10.51
C THR A 290 -5.69 -12.12 -9.67
N PRO A 291 -4.45 -12.67 -9.74
CA PRO A 291 -3.27 -11.87 -9.47
C PRO A 291 -3.18 -10.68 -10.46
N GLU A 292 -2.22 -9.79 -10.23
CA GLU A 292 -1.90 -8.74 -11.21
C GLU A 292 -1.33 -9.40 -12.48
N ILE A 293 -2.00 -9.18 -13.63
CA ILE A 293 -1.56 -9.68 -14.93
C ILE A 293 -0.81 -8.56 -15.64
N ARG A 294 0.36 -8.89 -16.20
CA ARG A 294 1.24 -7.94 -16.90
C ARG A 294 1.43 -8.39 -18.33
N ILE A 295 1.18 -7.49 -19.28
CA ILE A 295 1.37 -7.73 -20.71
C ILE A 295 2.34 -6.69 -21.25
N ASP A 296 3.37 -7.12 -21.98
CA ASP A 296 4.29 -6.22 -22.64
C ASP A 296 3.56 -5.30 -23.63
N CYS A 297 3.80 -4.01 -23.52
CA CYS A 297 3.24 -2.99 -24.39
C CYS A 297 4.16 -1.76 -24.43
N PRO A 298 4.73 -1.42 -25.60
CA PRO A 298 5.68 -0.32 -25.72
C PRO A 298 5.14 1.01 -25.17
N ASP A 299 6.04 1.81 -24.58
CA ASP A 299 5.72 3.10 -23.95
C ASP A 299 5.04 4.06 -24.94
N GLU A 300 5.38 3.96 -26.21
CA GLU A 300 4.87 4.80 -27.30
C GLU A 300 3.36 4.59 -27.55
N ILE A 301 2.83 3.41 -27.23
CA ILE A 301 1.44 3.05 -27.56
C ILE A 301 0.57 2.73 -26.35
N LYS A 302 1.15 2.31 -25.21
CA LYS A 302 0.39 1.75 -24.08
C LYS A 302 -0.73 2.68 -23.56
N PHE A 303 -0.47 3.99 -23.49
CA PHE A 303 -1.46 4.96 -23.01
C PHE A 303 -2.60 5.15 -24.01
N ASN A 304 -2.29 5.22 -25.31
CA ASN A 304 -3.28 5.37 -26.37
C ASN A 304 -4.18 4.13 -26.46
N VAL A 305 -3.60 2.94 -26.38
CA VAL A 305 -4.33 1.67 -26.37
C VAL A 305 -5.38 1.65 -25.24
N VAL A 306 -4.98 2.03 -24.03
CA VAL A 306 -5.89 2.04 -22.87
C VAL A 306 -7.01 3.06 -23.07
N ALA A 307 -6.69 4.27 -23.55
CA ALA A 307 -7.68 5.32 -23.81
C ALA A 307 -8.71 4.89 -24.87
N GLU A 308 -8.26 4.28 -25.97
CA GLU A 308 -9.14 3.77 -27.01
C GLU A 308 -10.07 2.66 -26.49
N ILE A 309 -9.52 1.69 -25.73
CA ILE A 309 -10.32 0.60 -25.14
C ILE A 309 -11.33 1.15 -24.13
N ALA A 310 -10.95 2.12 -23.30
CA ALA A 310 -11.87 2.78 -22.37
C ALA A 310 -13.07 3.40 -23.11
N GLU A 311 -12.79 4.12 -24.20
CA GLU A 311 -13.82 4.76 -25.01
C GLU A 311 -14.70 3.75 -25.75
N GLU A 312 -14.14 2.65 -26.24
CA GLU A 312 -14.92 1.55 -26.83
C GLU A 312 -15.89 0.94 -25.81
N PHE A 313 -15.46 0.71 -24.57
CA PHE A 313 -16.37 0.21 -23.52
C PHE A 313 -17.49 1.22 -23.22
N LYS A 314 -17.18 2.52 -23.14
CA LYS A 314 -18.20 3.56 -22.93
C LYS A 314 -19.22 3.61 -24.07
N LYS A 315 -18.77 3.51 -25.33
CA LYS A 315 -19.64 3.48 -26.51
C LYS A 315 -20.58 2.26 -26.54
N GLU A 316 -20.15 1.15 -25.96
CA GLU A 316 -20.97 -0.05 -25.79
C GLU A 316 -21.92 0.02 -24.58
N GLY A 317 -21.92 1.13 -23.83
CA GLY A 317 -22.83 1.38 -22.71
C GLY A 317 -22.36 0.82 -21.37
N TYR A 318 -21.10 0.38 -21.26
CA TYR A 318 -20.55 -0.07 -19.99
C TYR A 318 -20.28 1.10 -19.03
N ASN A 319 -20.42 0.85 -17.73
CA ASN A 319 -19.97 1.76 -16.69
C ASN A 319 -18.44 1.67 -16.55
N VAL A 320 -17.73 2.72 -16.96
CA VAL A 320 -16.27 2.77 -16.95
C VAL A 320 -15.80 3.85 -16.00
N VAL A 321 -15.02 3.47 -14.99
CA VAL A 321 -14.23 4.39 -14.19
C VAL A 321 -12.87 4.56 -14.86
N ASP A 322 -12.60 5.76 -15.37
CA ASP A 322 -11.43 6.09 -16.20
C ASP A 322 -10.40 6.98 -15.49
N VAL A 323 -10.43 6.99 -14.16
CA VAL A 323 -9.50 7.78 -13.34
C VAL A 323 -8.05 7.33 -13.55
N ASP A 324 -7.80 6.02 -13.71
CA ASP A 324 -6.49 5.44 -14.00
C ASP A 324 -6.65 4.18 -14.87
N GLY A 325 -6.77 4.40 -16.17
CA GLY A 325 -7.01 3.36 -17.17
C GLY A 325 -8.50 3.14 -17.44
N ALA A 326 -8.91 1.88 -17.62
CA ALA A 326 -10.29 1.47 -17.88
C ALA A 326 -10.71 0.43 -16.84
N ARG A 327 -11.38 0.86 -15.77
CA ARG A 327 -12.04 -0.05 -14.82
C ARG A 327 -13.51 -0.19 -15.20
N VAL A 328 -13.87 -1.30 -15.81
CA VAL A 328 -15.23 -1.61 -16.24
C VAL A 328 -15.97 -2.32 -15.11
N ILE A 329 -17.09 -1.73 -14.67
CA ILE A 329 -17.91 -2.25 -13.57
C ILE A 329 -19.08 -3.05 -14.15
N PHE A 330 -19.22 -4.29 -13.68
CA PHE A 330 -20.37 -5.16 -13.92
C PHE A 330 -21.16 -5.31 -12.62
N GLU A 331 -22.37 -5.88 -12.70
CA GLU A 331 -23.19 -6.15 -11.51
C GLU A 331 -22.53 -7.15 -10.54
N ASP A 332 -21.74 -8.08 -11.07
CA ASP A 332 -21.18 -9.23 -10.36
C ASP A 332 -19.65 -9.34 -10.47
N GLY A 333 -18.98 -8.23 -10.79
CA GLY A 333 -17.52 -8.17 -10.91
C GLY A 333 -17.01 -6.90 -11.57
N TRP A 334 -15.70 -6.82 -11.79
CA TRP A 334 -15.06 -5.75 -12.54
C TRP A 334 -13.80 -6.24 -13.25
N GLY A 335 -13.41 -5.52 -14.29
CA GLY A 335 -12.11 -5.68 -14.95
C GLY A 335 -11.38 -4.36 -15.04
N LEU A 336 -10.08 -4.36 -14.81
CA LEU A 336 -9.20 -3.21 -14.97
C LEU A 336 -8.20 -3.46 -16.08
N LEU A 337 -8.00 -2.46 -16.92
CA LEU A 337 -6.87 -2.34 -17.83
C LEU A 337 -6.23 -0.97 -17.64
N ARG A 338 -4.95 -0.91 -17.26
CA ARG A 338 -4.20 0.35 -17.13
C ARG A 338 -2.80 0.25 -17.72
N ALA A 339 -2.21 1.39 -18.02
CA ALA A 339 -0.80 1.48 -18.40
C ALA A 339 0.07 1.62 -17.15
N SER A 340 1.17 0.86 -17.07
CA SER A 340 2.17 1.08 -16.02
C SER A 340 2.89 2.41 -16.22
N ASN A 341 3.18 3.14 -15.15
CA ASN A 341 3.93 4.41 -15.21
C ASN A 341 5.45 4.19 -15.28
N THR A 342 5.93 3.02 -14.86
CA THR A 342 7.36 2.73 -14.67
C THR A 342 7.92 1.71 -15.64
N GLN A 343 7.06 0.93 -16.29
CA GLN A 343 7.45 -0.16 -17.19
C GLN A 343 6.61 -0.14 -18.47
N PRO A 344 7.15 -0.64 -19.60
CA PRO A 344 6.43 -0.78 -20.88
C PRO A 344 5.48 -1.98 -20.83
N VAL A 345 4.51 -1.94 -19.91
CA VAL A 345 3.52 -2.99 -19.72
C VAL A 345 2.13 -2.40 -19.50
N LEU A 346 1.12 -3.15 -19.95
CA LEU A 346 -0.26 -3.04 -19.51
C LEU A 346 -0.46 -3.91 -18.27
N VAL A 347 -1.20 -3.38 -17.31
CA VAL A 347 -1.55 -4.06 -16.06
C VAL A 347 -3.04 -4.33 -16.05
N LEU A 348 -3.40 -5.59 -15.82
CA LEU A 348 -4.78 -6.03 -15.70
C LEU A 348 -5.04 -6.70 -14.36
N ARG A 349 -6.27 -6.55 -13.89
CA ARG A 349 -6.80 -7.28 -12.74
C ARG A 349 -8.30 -7.48 -12.91
N PHE A 350 -8.79 -8.64 -12.49
CA PHE A 350 -10.20 -8.99 -12.58
C PHE A 350 -10.69 -9.49 -11.23
N GLU A 351 -11.94 -9.20 -10.94
CA GLU A 351 -12.67 -9.69 -9.78
C GLU A 351 -14.08 -10.08 -10.20
N ALA A 352 -14.59 -11.18 -9.67
CA ALA A 352 -15.95 -11.64 -9.91
C ALA A 352 -16.49 -12.43 -8.72
N LYS A 353 -17.81 -12.61 -8.69
CA LYS A 353 -18.49 -13.44 -7.67
C LYS A 353 -18.04 -14.90 -7.66
N ASP A 354 -17.60 -15.43 -8.82
CA ASP A 354 -17.21 -16.81 -9.02
C ASP A 354 -16.24 -16.96 -10.22
N GLU A 355 -15.62 -18.14 -10.32
CA GLU A 355 -14.64 -18.50 -11.35
C GLU A 355 -15.19 -18.48 -12.78
N GLU A 356 -16.46 -18.84 -12.96
CA GLU A 356 -17.09 -18.83 -14.29
C GLU A 356 -17.23 -17.40 -14.78
N ARG A 357 -17.74 -16.52 -13.92
CA ARG A 357 -17.90 -15.11 -14.23
C ARG A 357 -16.57 -14.41 -14.43
N LEU A 358 -15.55 -14.75 -13.64
CA LEU A 358 -14.20 -14.22 -13.81
C LEU A 358 -13.68 -14.47 -15.23
N LYS A 359 -13.82 -15.70 -15.73
CA LYS A 359 -13.41 -16.08 -17.10
C LYS A 359 -14.19 -15.32 -18.17
N GLN A 360 -15.48 -15.09 -17.97
CA GLN A 360 -16.29 -14.29 -18.89
C GLN A 360 -15.79 -12.83 -18.97
N ILE A 361 -15.51 -12.20 -17.82
CA ILE A 361 -14.99 -10.83 -17.78
C ILE A 361 -13.60 -10.76 -18.43
N GLN A 362 -12.71 -11.72 -18.14
CA GLN A 362 -11.40 -11.81 -18.79
C GLN A 362 -11.53 -11.91 -20.32
N GLN A 363 -12.49 -12.71 -20.80
CA GLN A 363 -12.72 -12.89 -22.22
C GLN A 363 -13.16 -11.59 -22.91
N ILE A 364 -14.03 -10.79 -22.27
CA ILE A 364 -14.46 -9.48 -22.77
C ILE A 364 -13.25 -8.56 -23.00
N PHE A 365 -12.32 -8.49 -22.03
CA PHE A 365 -11.10 -7.69 -22.15
C PHE A 365 -10.13 -8.25 -23.19
N ARG A 366 -9.98 -9.59 -23.24
CA ARG A 366 -9.14 -10.27 -24.24
C ARG A 366 -9.56 -9.92 -25.66
N GLU A 367 -10.86 -9.91 -25.95
CA GLU A 367 -11.37 -9.59 -27.28
C GLU A 367 -11.05 -8.14 -27.71
N LYS A 368 -11.10 -7.20 -26.76
CA LYS A 368 -10.69 -5.80 -27.00
C LYS A 368 -9.20 -5.68 -27.28
N LEU A 369 -8.36 -6.32 -26.46
CA LEU A 369 -6.91 -6.31 -26.62
C LEU A 369 -6.47 -6.95 -27.93
N GLN A 370 -7.08 -8.07 -28.33
CA GLN A 370 -6.77 -8.75 -29.59
C GLN A 370 -7.06 -7.88 -30.81
N LYS A 371 -8.14 -7.08 -30.78
CA LYS A 371 -8.43 -6.08 -31.84
C LYS A 371 -7.36 -4.99 -31.96
N LYS A 372 -6.59 -4.75 -30.90
CA LYS A 372 -5.43 -3.84 -30.87
C LYS A 372 -4.09 -4.55 -31.13
N GLY A 373 -4.11 -5.84 -31.49
CA GLY A 373 -2.89 -6.62 -31.74
C GLY A 373 -2.14 -7.06 -30.47
N ILE A 374 -2.76 -6.94 -29.29
CA ILE A 374 -2.17 -7.29 -28.00
C ILE A 374 -2.70 -8.65 -27.55
N LYS A 375 -1.82 -9.56 -27.17
CA LYS A 375 -2.17 -10.91 -26.72
C LYS A 375 -2.19 -10.97 -25.18
N LEU A 376 -3.34 -11.36 -24.62
CA LEU A 376 -3.57 -11.67 -23.20
C LEU A 376 -3.52 -13.17 -22.93
#